data_AF-A0A7S3TDD8-F1
#
_entry.id   AF-A0A7S3TDD8-F1
#
_cell.length_a   1.000
_cell.length_b   1.000
_cell.length_c   1.000
_cell.angle_alpha   90.00
_cell.angle_beta   90.00
_cell.angle_gamma   90.00
#
_symmetry.space_group_name_H-M   'P 1'
#
loop_
_entity.id
_entity.type
_entity.pdbx_description
1 polymer ?
#
loop_
_entity_poly.entity_id
_entity_poly.type
_entity_poly.pdbx_seq_one_letter_code
_entity_poly.pdbx_strand_id
1 'polypeptide(L)'
;DYAFDMKDGKWLPWIKTVPEYVIDSKTDFKADFNSLIVPTASSICYASLIDTLMSGNKHTLIIGPTGTAKSVTVSQYLTCGISARYDPIMMSFSAQTSANQTQ
;
A
#
# COMPACT_ATOMS: atom_id res chain seq x y z
N ASP A 1 15.84 8.16 -5.23
CA ASP A 1 14.49 8.08 -4.64
C ASP A 1 14.29 9.09 -3.53
N TYR A 2 13.70 10.24 -3.86
CA TYR A 2 13.43 11.34 -2.93
C TYR A 2 11.97 11.80 -3.07
N ALA A 3 11.37 12.21 -1.97
CA ALA A 3 10.13 12.96 -1.91
C ALA A 3 10.45 14.45 -1.69
N PHE A 4 9.62 15.32 -2.24
CA PHE A 4 9.71 16.75 -1.95
C PHE A 4 8.89 17.08 -0.70
N ASP A 5 9.54 17.59 0.34
CA ASP A 5 8.84 18.12 1.50
C ASP A 5 8.45 19.57 1.26
N MET A 6 7.14 19.81 1.21
CA MET A 6 6.58 21.15 1.01
C MET A 6 6.75 22.07 2.22
N LYS A 7 7.00 21.54 3.42
CA LYS A 7 7.17 22.36 4.64
C LYS A 7 8.55 23.02 4.67
N ASP A 8 9.60 22.23 4.53
CA ASP A 8 10.98 22.73 4.57
C ASP A 8 11.53 23.12 3.19
N GLY A 9 10.80 22.83 2.11
CA GLY A 9 11.19 23.11 0.73
C GLY A 9 12.40 22.29 0.26
N LYS A 10 12.55 21.06 0.75
CA LYS A 10 13.74 20.23 0.55
C LYS A 10 13.38 18.84 0.03
N TRP A 11 14.33 18.23 -0.66
CA TRP A 11 14.24 16.83 -1.06
C TRP A 11 14.70 15.92 0.08
N LEU A 12 13.84 14.99 0.49
CA LEU A 12 14.12 14.01 1.54
C LEU A 12 14.03 12.59 0.98
N PRO A 13 14.90 11.65 1.39
CA PRO A 13 14.74 10.26 1.01
C PRO A 13 13.39 9.71 1.47
N TRP A 14 12.72 8.90 0.65
CA TRP A 14 11.39 8.34 0.98
C TRP A 14 11.36 7.62 2.33
N ILE A 15 12.42 6.90 2.70
CA ILE A 15 12.53 6.22 4.00
C ILE A 15 12.40 7.19 5.19
N LYS A 16 12.81 8.46 5.03
CA LYS A 16 12.70 9.47 6.09
C LYS A 16 11.33 10.15 6.15
N THR A 17 10.41 9.82 5.24
CA THR A 17 9.06 10.41 5.21
C THR A 17 8.07 9.67 6.11
N VAL A 18 8.42 8.48 6.58
CA VAL A 18 7.62 7.64 7.48
C VAL A 18 8.38 7.35 8.77
N PRO A 19 7.68 6.99 9.86
CA PRO A 19 8.33 6.51 11.07
C PRO A 19 9.25 5.32 10.79
N GLU A 20 10.33 5.22 11.57
CA GLU A 20 11.25 4.09 11.47
C GLU A 20 10.51 2.78 11.75
N TYR A 21 10.68 1.80 10.86
CA TYR A 21 10.09 0.49 11.03
C TYR A 21 10.88 -0.29 12.08
N VAL A 22 10.21 -0.59 13.20
CA VAL A 22 10.79 -1.35 14.31
C VAL A 22 10.06 -2.67 14.42
N ILE A 23 10.84 -3.76 14.46
CA ILE A 23 10.30 -5.10 14.72
C ILE A 23 10.16 -5.26 16.24
N ASP A 24 8.93 -5.36 16.73
CA ASP A 24 8.67 -5.67 18.13
C ASP A 24 8.70 -7.19 18.34
N SER A 25 9.65 -7.64 19.15
CA SER A 25 9.86 -9.06 19.46
C SER A 25 8.65 -9.75 20.09
N LYS A 26 7.71 -9.00 20.67
CA LYS A 26 6.51 -9.54 21.34
C LYS A 26 5.30 -9.69 20.43
N THR A 27 5.12 -8.79 19.46
CA THR A 27 3.96 -8.79 18.55
C THR A 27 4.30 -9.45 17.21
N ASP A 28 5.47 -9.13 16.66
CA ASP A 28 5.79 -9.44 15.26
C ASP A 28 6.27 -10.88 15.09
N PHE A 29 6.86 -11.47 16.14
CA PHE A 29 7.19 -12.90 16.17
C PHE A 29 6.00 -13.81 16.42
N LYS A 30 4.87 -13.25 16.88
CA LYS A 30 3.60 -13.99 16.99
C LYS A 30 2.73 -13.86 15.74
N ALA A 31 2.98 -12.85 14.91
CA ALA A 31 2.30 -12.65 13.65
C ALA A 31 2.78 -13.68 12.62
N ASP A 32 1.90 -14.07 11.70
CA ASP A 32 2.28 -14.93 10.58
C ASP A 32 3.37 -14.22 9.77
N PHE A 33 4.45 -14.93 9.46
CA PHE A 33 5.59 -14.35 8.73
C PHE A 33 5.17 -13.69 7.40
N ASN A 34 4.15 -14.24 6.74
CA ASN A 34 3.59 -13.71 5.49
C ASN A 34 2.84 -12.37 5.66
N SER A 35 2.53 -11.97 6.89
CA SER A 35 1.88 -10.69 7.21
C SER A 35 2.88 -9.56 7.50
N LEU A 36 4.18 -9.88 7.66
CA LEU A 36 5.23 -8.90 7.90
C LEU A 36 5.57 -8.16 6.61
N ILE A 37 5.22 -6.88 6.56
CA ILE A 37 5.45 -6.02 5.41
C ILE A 37 6.53 -5.02 5.78
N VAL A 38 7.74 -5.24 5.26
CA VAL A 38 8.85 -4.32 5.49
C VAL A 38 8.71 -3.12 4.54
N PRO A 39 8.60 -1.89 5.06
CA PRO A 39 8.51 -0.70 4.22
C PRO A 39 9.84 -0.45 3.51
N THR A 40 9.77 -0.31 2.20
CA THR A 40 10.89 0.06 1.33
C THR A 40 10.62 1.44 0.73
N ALA A 41 11.66 2.12 0.21
CA ALA A 41 11.49 3.41 -0.45
C ALA A 41 10.40 3.38 -1.54
N SER A 42 10.35 2.29 -2.33
CA SER A 42 9.36 2.08 -3.37
C SER A 42 7.94 1.89 -2.82
N SER A 43 7.76 1.06 -1.78
CA SER A 43 6.42 0.84 -1.21
C SER A 43 5.88 2.11 -0.54
N ILE A 44 6.75 2.91 0.08
CA ILE A 44 6.37 4.21 0.67
C ILE A 44 5.94 5.19 -0.44
N CYS A 45 6.70 5.28 -1.53
CA CYS A 45 6.35 6.09 -2.69
C CYS A 45 5.00 5.69 -3.28
N TYR A 46 4.77 4.38 -3.50
CA TYR A 46 3.48 3.90 -4.01
C TYR A 46 2.33 4.17 -3.06
N ALA A 47 2.50 3.94 -1.76
CA ALA A 47 1.48 4.23 -0.77
C ALA A 47 1.10 5.74 -0.78
N SER A 48 2.09 6.62 -0.84
CA SER A 48 1.86 8.07 -0.93
C SER A 48 1.12 8.46 -2.22
N LEU A 49 1.46 7.84 -3.35
CA LEU A 49 0.79 8.10 -4.62
C LEU A 49 -0.68 7.63 -4.60
N ILE A 50 -0.94 6.43 -4.08
CA ILE A 50 -2.29 5.90 -3.91
C ILE A 50 -3.10 6.84 -3.03
N ASP A 51 -2.52 7.27 -1.90
CA ASP A 51 -3.20 8.15 -0.96
C ASP A 51 -3.60 9.49 -1.58
N THR A 52 -2.69 10.08 -2.35
CA THR A 52 -2.93 11.33 -3.07
C THR A 52 -4.06 11.19 -4.10
N LEU A 53 -4.04 10.12 -4.89
CA LEU A 53 -5.05 9.89 -5.93
C LEU A 53 -6.42 9.55 -5.35
N MET A 54 -6.46 8.70 -4.33
CA MET A 54 -7.69 8.30 -3.66
C MET A 54 -8.33 9.47 -2.90
N SER A 55 -7.53 10.30 -2.22
CA SER A 55 -8.00 11.54 -1.59
C SER A 55 -8.58 12.52 -2.62
N GLY A 56 -8.08 12.49 -3.86
CA GLY A 56 -8.61 13.25 -4.99
C GLY A 56 -9.78 12.59 -5.72
N ASN A 57 -10.36 11.50 -5.18
CA ASN A 57 -11.41 10.68 -5.81
C ASN A 57 -11.05 10.25 -7.24
N LYS A 58 -9.79 9.83 -7.46
CA LYS A 58 -9.30 9.35 -8.76
C LYS A 58 -9.18 7.83 -8.77
N HIS A 59 -9.72 7.22 -9.83
CA HIS A 59 -9.54 5.79 -10.08
C HIS A 59 -8.06 5.50 -10.37
N THR A 60 -7.50 4.50 -9.69
CA THR A 60 -6.06 4.20 -9.73
C THR A 60 -5.84 2.76 -10.14
N LEU A 61 -4.94 2.53 -11.09
CA LEU A 61 -4.48 1.20 -11.51
C LEU A 61 -2.98 1.08 -11.22
N ILE A 62 -2.59 0.02 -10.52
CA ILE A 62 -1.18 -0.28 -10.22
C ILE A 62 -0.77 -1.52 -10.97
N ILE A 63 0.28 -1.40 -11.79
CA ILE A 63 0.85 -2.47 -12.59
C ILE A 63 2.27 -2.81 -12.13
N GLY A 64 2.73 -4.02 -12.44
CA GLY A 64 4.10 -4.45 -12.20
C GLY A 64 4.24 -5.97 -12.05
N PRO A 65 5.48 -6.49 -12.01
CA PRO A 65 5.75 -7.93 -11.93
C PRO A 65 5.13 -8.61 -10.71
N THR A 66 4.86 -9.92 -10.78
CA THR A 66 4.40 -10.67 -9.59
C THR A 66 5.46 -10.64 -8.48
N GLY A 67 5.03 -10.70 -7.22
CA GLY A 67 5.93 -10.70 -6.06
C GLY A 67 6.45 -9.33 -5.60
N THR A 68 6.09 -8.21 -6.24
CA THR A 68 6.57 -6.86 -5.84
C THR A 68 5.67 -6.17 -4.80
N ALA A 69 5.05 -6.93 -3.89
CA ALA A 69 4.17 -6.46 -2.81
C ALA A 69 2.97 -5.55 -3.18
N LYS A 70 2.69 -5.29 -4.46
CA LYS A 70 1.60 -4.38 -4.90
C LYS A 70 0.24 -4.69 -4.26
N SER A 71 -0.24 -5.93 -4.38
CA SER A 71 -1.55 -6.32 -3.84
C SER A 71 -1.61 -6.10 -2.33
N VAL A 72 -0.52 -6.45 -1.63
CA VAL A 72 -0.42 -6.28 -0.18
C VAL A 72 -0.46 -4.81 0.23
N THR A 73 0.28 -3.93 -0.47
CA THR A 73 0.25 -2.49 -0.23
C THR A 73 -1.14 -1.89 -0.45
N VAL A 74 -1.83 -2.26 -1.54
CA VAL A 74 -3.19 -1.77 -1.82
C VAL A 74 -4.18 -2.27 -0.78
N SER A 75 -4.18 -3.57 -0.47
CA SER A 75 -5.07 -4.15 0.53
C SER A 75 -4.88 -3.49 1.90
N GLN A 76 -3.64 -3.29 2.34
CA GLN A 76 -3.35 -2.62 3.62
C GLN A 76 -3.81 -1.15 3.62
N TYR A 77 -3.61 -0.43 2.51
CA TYR A 77 -4.09 0.95 2.41
C TYR A 77 -5.63 1.02 2.50
N LEU A 78 -6.33 0.11 1.82
CA LEU A 78 -7.80 0.08 1.84
C LEU A 78 -8.37 -0.30 3.22
N THR A 79 -7.75 -1.25 3.93
CA THR A 79 -8.25 -1.75 5.22
C THR A 79 -7.81 -0.90 6.42
N CYS A 80 -6.62 -0.31 6.38
CA CYS A 80 -6.09 0.48 7.51
C CYS A 80 -6.11 1.99 7.23
N GLY A 81 -5.84 2.41 6.01
CA GLY A 81 -5.67 3.83 5.66
C GLY A 81 -6.99 4.59 5.50
N ILE A 82 -8.01 3.94 4.92
CA ILE A 82 -9.28 4.62 4.56
C ILE A 82 -10.55 3.89 5.01
N SER A 83 -10.44 2.90 5.88
CA SER A 83 -11.59 2.09 6.34
C SER A 83 -12.71 2.89 7.01
N ALA A 84 -12.40 4.08 7.55
CA ALA A 84 -13.40 4.98 8.08
C ALA A 84 -14.30 5.61 7.00
N ARG A 85 -13.88 5.60 5.73
CA ARG A 85 -14.58 6.25 4.60
C ARG A 85 -15.08 5.27 3.54
N TYR A 86 -14.44 4.12 3.40
CA TYR A 86 -14.72 3.16 2.34
C TYR A 86 -14.76 1.73 2.88
N ASP A 87 -15.65 0.93 2.30
CA ASP A 87 -15.68 -0.52 2.47
C ASP A 87 -15.18 -1.20 1.17
N PRO A 88 -13.97 -1.79 1.18
CA PRO A 88 -13.37 -2.33 -0.04
C PRO A 88 -13.89 -3.72 -0.39
N ILE A 89 -14.36 -3.89 -1.63
CA ILE A 89 -14.66 -5.21 -2.20
C ILE A 89 -13.42 -5.72 -2.94
N MET A 90 -12.81 -6.79 -2.43
CA MET A 90 -11.66 -7.43 -3.07
C MET A 90 -12.13 -8.59 -3.96
N MET A 91 -11.71 -8.58 -5.23
CA MET A 91 -12.01 -9.62 -6.20
C MET A 91 -10.73 -10.05 -6.92
N SER A 92 -10.60 -11.35 -7.18
CA SER A 92 -9.48 -11.93 -7.93
C SER A 92 -9.97 -12.59 -9.20
N PHE A 93 -9.23 -12.41 -10.29
CA PHE A 93 -9.54 -13.02 -11.59
C PHE A 93 -8.59 -14.17 -11.87
N SER A 94 -9.12 -15.23 -12.49
CA SER A 94 -8.38 -16.39 -12.98
C SER A 94 -8.81 -16.71 -14.40
N ALA A 95 -8.16 -17.69 -15.03
CA ALA A 95 -8.54 -18.17 -16.37
C ALA A 95 -9.96 -18.75 -16.42
N GLN A 96 -10.56 -19.11 -15.29
CA GLN A 96 -11.92 -19.65 -15.20
C GLN A 96 -12.95 -18.59 -14.79
N THR A 97 -12.54 -17.32 -14.63
CA THR A 97 -13.46 -16.27 -14.21
C THR A 97 -14.38 -15.88 -15.35
N SER A 98 -15.70 -15.98 -15.12
CA SER A 98 -16.73 -15.62 -16.11
C SER A 98 -17.51 -14.37 -15.68
N ALA A 99 -18.19 -13.72 -16.62
CA ALA A 99 -18.94 -12.48 -16.37
C ALA A 99 -19.97 -12.63 -15.24
N ASN A 100 -20.61 -13.79 -15.12
CA ASN A 100 -21.61 -14.08 -14.08
C ASN A 100 -21.02 -14.09 -12.67
N GLN A 101 -19.71 -14.23 -12.52
CA GLN A 101 -19.04 -14.15 -11.20
C GLN A 101 -18.75 -12.70 -10.78
N THR A 102 -18.92 -11.74 -11.69
CA THR A 102 -18.64 -10.31 -11.47
C THR A 102 -19.88 -9.42 -11.42
N GLN A 103 -21.02 -9.93 -11.91
CA GLN A 103 -22.34 -9.26 -11.86
C GLN A 103 -23.02 -9.47 -10.52
#